data_AF-A0A1W6CNR9-F1
#
_entry.id   AF-A0A1W6CNR9-F1
#
_cell.length_a   1.000
_cell.length_b   1.000
_cell.length_c   1.000
_cell.angle_alpha   90.00
_cell.angle_beta   90.00
_cell.angle_gamma   90.00
#
_symmetry.space_group_name_H-M   'P 1'
#
loop_
_entity.id
_entity.type
_entity.pdbx_description
1 polymer ?
#
loop_
_entity_poly.entity_id
_entity_poly.type
_entity_poly.pdbx_seq_one_letter_code
_entity_poly.pdbx_strand_id
1 'polypeptide(L)'
;MSKSQGGIDGGSHARAVEMGSDRSFGLVFATVFAVVALLPLKDGGDPRLWAGAMAAAFLLVALVFPKALKPLNKLWFLIGMALHHVVTPLVMGLLFFVTVTPIALIMRALGKDPLRLARDDKAASYWINRTPPGPTPDSMRRQF
;
A
#
# COMPACT_ATOMS: atom_id res chain seq x y z
N MET A 1 4.03 -20.17 44.28
CA MET A 1 2.94 -19.35 43.72
C MET A 1 3.42 -18.69 42.43
N SER A 2 3.23 -19.38 41.30
CA SER A 2 3.55 -18.84 39.97
C SER A 2 2.31 -18.09 39.46
N LYS A 3 2.46 -16.78 39.24
CA LYS A 3 1.38 -15.92 38.76
C LYS A 3 1.30 -16.08 37.24
N SER A 4 0.32 -16.85 36.78
CA SER A 4 -0.13 -16.84 35.38
C SER A 4 -0.77 -15.47 35.11
N GLN A 5 -0.17 -14.70 34.20
CA GLN A 5 -0.82 -13.61 33.50
C GLN A 5 -0.68 -13.86 32.00
N GLY A 6 -1.57 -14.71 31.49
CA GLY A 6 -1.91 -14.73 30.06
C GLY A 6 -2.96 -13.66 29.83
N GLY A 7 -2.53 -12.43 29.58
CA GLY A 7 -3.36 -11.37 29.04
C GLY A 7 -3.59 -11.64 27.55
N ILE A 8 -4.84 -11.83 27.17
CA ILE A 8 -5.26 -11.94 25.78
C ILE A 8 -5.28 -10.52 25.21
N ASP A 9 -4.16 -10.11 24.61
CA ASP A 9 -4.07 -8.84 23.88
C ASP A 9 -4.50 -9.06 22.43
N GLY A 10 -5.81 -9.25 22.24
CA GLY A 10 -6.47 -9.14 20.93
C GLY A 10 -6.56 -7.68 20.48
N GLY A 11 -5.42 -7.02 20.31
CA GLY A 11 -5.33 -5.66 19.78
C GLY A 11 -5.34 -5.69 18.26
N SER A 12 -6.42 -5.23 17.65
CA SER A 12 -6.43 -4.89 16.23
C SER A 12 -5.32 -3.88 15.94
N HIS A 13 -4.24 -4.33 15.30
CA HIS A 13 -3.12 -3.50 14.88
C HIS A 13 -3.51 -2.62 13.68
N ALA A 14 -4.53 -1.78 13.83
CA ALA A 14 -4.70 -0.62 12.96
C ALA A 14 -3.58 0.36 13.32
N ARG A 15 -2.41 0.18 12.70
CA ARG A 15 -1.24 1.03 12.89
C ARG A 15 -1.66 2.45 12.53
N ALA A 16 -1.68 3.35 13.51
CA ALA A 16 -1.91 4.76 13.25
C ALA A 16 -0.87 5.23 12.23
N VAL A 17 -1.33 5.86 11.15
CA VAL A 17 -0.42 6.37 10.12
C VAL A 17 0.34 7.55 10.73
N GLU A 18 1.58 7.29 11.14
CA GLU A 18 2.44 8.32 11.72
C GLU A 18 2.91 9.27 10.61
N MET A 19 2.82 10.57 10.88
CA MET A 19 3.36 11.59 9.97
C MET A 19 4.89 11.47 9.93
N GLY A 20 5.46 11.55 8.73
CA GLY A 20 6.91 11.58 8.54
C GLY A 20 7.57 12.76 9.26
N SER A 21 8.83 12.59 9.64
CA SER A 21 9.59 13.64 10.35
C SER A 21 9.73 14.92 9.51
N ASP A 22 9.53 16.08 10.14
CA ASP A 22 9.67 17.40 9.49
C ASP A 22 11.07 17.59 8.85
N ARG A 23 12.10 16.97 9.45
CA ARG A 23 13.47 16.96 8.90
C ARG A 23 13.56 16.16 7.60
N SER A 24 12.95 14.97 7.58
CA SER A 24 12.91 14.11 6.40
C SER A 24 12.17 14.80 5.24
N PHE A 25 11.07 15.48 5.54
CA PHE A 25 10.36 16.32 4.56
C PHE A 25 11.31 17.37 3.95
N GLY A 26 11.98 18.16 4.79
CA GLY A 26 12.92 19.19 4.31
C GLY A 26 14.08 18.63 3.47
N LEU A 27 14.64 17.48 3.87
CA LEU A 27 15.72 16.81 3.13
C LEU A 27 15.28 16.28 1.76
N VAL A 28 14.06 15.71 1.67
CA VAL A 28 13.51 15.25 0.39
C VAL A 28 13.35 16.43 -0.57
N PHE A 29 12.76 17.54 -0.11
CA PHE A 29 12.59 18.73 -0.96
C PHE A 29 13.92 19.37 -1.33
N ALA A 30 14.89 19.47 -0.40
CA ALA A 30 16.24 19.94 -0.71
C ALA A 30 16.90 19.07 -1.79
N THR A 31 16.75 17.75 -1.72
CA THR A 31 17.28 16.81 -2.72
C THR A 31 16.60 16.99 -4.07
N VAL A 32 15.27 17.10 -4.10
CA VAL A 32 14.50 17.35 -5.34
C VAL A 32 14.96 18.65 -6.01
N PHE A 33 15.05 19.75 -5.25
CA PHE A 33 15.51 21.03 -5.80
C PHE A 33 16.97 20.98 -6.25
N ALA A 34 17.84 20.25 -5.53
CA ALA A 34 19.23 20.05 -5.95
C ALA A 34 19.32 19.29 -7.28
N VAL A 35 18.53 18.23 -7.46
CA VAL A 35 18.44 17.52 -8.75
C VAL A 35 17.95 18.46 -9.85
N VAL A 36 16.90 19.24 -9.60
CA VAL A 36 16.37 20.22 -10.57
C VAL A 36 17.39 21.30 -10.91
N ALA A 37 18.21 21.73 -9.96
CA ALA A 37 19.27 22.70 -10.17
C ALA A 37 20.40 22.15 -11.06
N LEU A 38 20.70 20.84 -10.93
CA LEU A 38 21.79 20.16 -11.62
C LEU A 38 21.37 19.47 -12.94
N LEU A 39 20.07 19.26 -13.17
CA LEU A 39 19.56 18.68 -14.43
C LEU A 39 20.07 19.39 -15.70
N PRO A 40 20.07 20.74 -15.79
CA PRO A 40 20.55 21.45 -16.98
C PRO A 40 22.03 21.22 -17.27
N LEU A 41 22.81 20.84 -16.25
CA LEU A 41 24.25 20.61 -16.38
C LEU A 41 24.57 19.38 -17.24
N LYS A 42 23.63 18.44 -17.36
CA LYS A 42 23.76 17.28 -18.24
C LYS A 42 23.68 17.64 -19.73
N ASP A 43 22.96 18.72 -20.03
CA ASP A 43 22.76 19.22 -21.39
C ASP A 43 23.74 20.37 -21.74
N GLY A 44 24.71 20.63 -20.86
CA GLY A 44 25.69 21.73 -21.02
C GLY A 44 25.15 23.12 -20.69
N GLY A 45 23.95 23.22 -20.10
CA GLY A 45 23.34 24.47 -19.67
C GLY A 45 23.77 24.90 -18.27
N ASP A 46 23.58 26.20 -17.96
CA ASP A 46 23.90 26.74 -16.64
C ASP A 46 23.01 26.14 -15.55
N PRO A 47 23.56 25.91 -14.33
CA PRO A 47 22.76 25.51 -13.19
C PRO A 47 21.64 26.52 -12.94
N ARG A 48 20.44 26.04 -12.64
CA ARG A 48 19.34 26.91 -12.24
C ARG A 48 19.61 27.46 -10.85
N LEU A 49 20.27 28.62 -10.78
CA LEU A 49 20.66 29.27 -9.53
C LEU A 49 19.49 29.47 -8.57
N TRP A 50 18.28 29.74 -9.09
CA TRP A 50 17.07 29.83 -8.27
C TRP A 50 16.73 28.50 -7.58
N ALA A 51 16.86 27.37 -8.29
CA ALA A 51 16.60 26.04 -7.73
C ALA A 51 17.68 25.64 -6.73
N GLY A 52 18.94 26.02 -6.98
CA GLY A 52 20.04 25.85 -6.04
C GLY A 52 19.85 26.65 -4.74
N ALA A 53 19.41 27.91 -4.85
CA ALA A 53 19.08 28.75 -3.70
C ALA A 53 17.92 28.15 -2.88
N MET A 54 16.88 27.64 -3.54
CA MET A 54 15.79 26.93 -2.87
C MET A 54 16.26 25.66 -2.17
N ALA A 55 17.12 24.85 -2.81
CA ALA A 55 17.68 23.65 -2.21
C ALA A 55 18.47 23.98 -0.92
N ALA A 56 19.34 25.00 -0.98
CA ALA A 56 20.12 25.46 0.17
C ALA A 56 19.23 26.01 1.30
N ALA A 57 18.19 26.79 0.96
CA ALA A 57 17.24 27.32 1.94
C ALA A 57 16.48 26.18 2.64
N PHE A 58 15.97 25.19 1.90
CA PHE A 58 15.28 24.03 2.46
C PHE A 58 16.22 23.20 3.34
N LEU A 59 17.47 22.99 2.92
CA LEU A 59 18.48 22.27 3.70
C LEU A 59 18.78 22.98 5.03
N LEU A 60 19.00 24.30 4.99
CA LEU A 60 19.26 25.11 6.17
C LEU A 60 18.10 25.08 7.15
N VAL A 61 16.87 25.27 6.66
CA VAL A 61 15.66 25.23 7.50
C VAL A 61 15.46 23.84 8.09
N ALA A 62 15.70 22.77 7.32
CA ALA A 62 15.59 21.40 7.82
C ALA A 62 16.58 21.08 8.95
N LEU A 63 17.80 21.64 8.90
CA LEU A 63 18.84 21.41 9.89
C LEU A 63 18.70 22.30 11.13
N VAL A 64 18.46 23.61 10.93
CA VAL A 64 18.46 24.61 12.01
C VAL A 64 17.09 24.69 12.70
N PHE A 65 16.00 24.70 11.92
CA PHE A 65 14.67 24.93 12.48
C PHE A 65 13.57 24.13 11.76
N PRO A 66 13.56 22.79 11.90
CA PRO A 66 12.61 21.92 11.21
C PRO A 66 11.15 22.17 11.62
N LYS A 67 10.90 22.76 12.80
CA LYS A 67 9.56 23.10 13.27
C LYS A 67 8.83 24.10 12.35
N ALA A 68 9.54 24.95 11.61
CA ALA A 68 8.92 25.83 10.62
C ALA A 68 8.34 25.08 9.42
N LEU A 69 8.87 23.89 9.10
CA LEU A 69 8.38 23.04 8.01
C LEU A 69 7.18 22.18 8.42
N LYS A 70 6.83 22.13 9.70
CA LYS A 70 5.72 21.33 10.25
C LYS A 70 4.35 21.59 9.59
N PRO A 71 3.86 22.84 9.42
CA PRO A 71 2.56 23.06 8.76
C PRO A 71 2.58 22.62 7.30
N LEU A 72 3.70 22.79 6.60
CA LEU A 72 3.87 22.38 5.22
C LEU A 72 3.93 20.84 5.09
N ASN A 73 4.67 20.18 5.98
CA ASN A 73 4.73 18.72 6.07
C ASN A 73 3.34 18.12 6.34
N LYS A 74 2.55 18.73 7.25
CA LYS A 74 1.19 18.29 7.53
C LYS A 74 0.27 18.43 6.30
N LEU A 75 0.35 19.55 5.58
CA LEU A 75 -0.44 19.75 4.37
C LEU A 75 -0.06 18.75 3.28
N TRP A 76 1.24 18.54 3.07
CA TRP A 76 1.75 17.56 2.12
C TRP A 76 1.31 16.14 2.48
N PHE A 77 1.34 15.79 3.77
CA PHE A 77 0.88 14.50 4.26
C PHE A 77 -0.62 14.29 4.01
N LEU A 78 -1.46 15.29 4.24
CA LEU A 78 -2.90 15.23 3.93
C LEU A 78 -3.16 15.02 2.43
N ILE A 79 -2.42 15.72 1.58
CA ILE A 79 -2.48 15.54 0.13
C ILE A 79 -2.06 14.11 -0.24
N GLY A 80 -0.97 13.61 0.34
CA GLY A 80 -0.50 12.25 0.14
C GLY A 80 -1.52 11.19 0.56
N MET A 81 -2.22 11.40 1.68
CA MET A 81 -3.30 10.51 2.12
C MET A 81 -4.50 10.54 1.18
N ALA A 82 -4.93 11.73 0.74
CA ALA A 82 -6.01 11.87 -0.22
C ALA A 82 -5.67 11.20 -1.57
N LEU A 83 -4.43 11.39 -2.03
CA LEU A 83 -3.93 10.73 -3.24
C LEU A 83 -3.91 9.21 -3.06
N HIS A 84 -3.41 8.70 -1.93
CA HIS A 84 -3.41 7.28 -1.62
C HIS A 84 -4.83 6.69 -1.65
N HIS A 85 -5.81 7.41 -1.11
CA HIS A 85 -7.21 6.97 -1.14
C HIS A 85 -7.77 6.79 -2.56
N VAL A 86 -7.29 7.56 -3.53
CA VAL A 86 -7.69 7.45 -4.94
C VAL A 86 -6.84 6.42 -5.69
N VAL A 87 -5.52 6.42 -5.45
CA VAL A 87 -4.57 5.56 -6.16
C VAL A 87 -4.77 4.10 -5.76
N THR A 88 -5.05 3.80 -4.49
CA THR A 88 -5.27 2.42 -4.04
C THR A 88 -6.40 1.71 -4.81
N PRO A 89 -7.65 2.20 -4.84
CA PRO A 89 -8.72 1.56 -5.61
C PRO A 89 -8.45 1.60 -7.11
N LEU A 90 -7.78 2.63 -7.64
CA LEU A 90 -7.42 2.71 -9.05
C LEU A 90 -6.44 1.60 -9.45
N VAL A 91 -5.37 1.43 -8.67
CA VAL A 91 -4.38 0.36 -8.88
C VAL A 91 -5.02 -1.01 -8.70
N MET A 92 -5.86 -1.20 -7.68
CA MET A 92 -6.59 -2.46 -7.48
C MET A 92 -7.55 -2.77 -8.63
N GLY A 93 -8.25 -1.75 -9.14
CA GLY A 93 -9.10 -1.87 -10.32
C GLY A 93 -8.29 -2.22 -11.57
N LEU A 94 -7.16 -1.55 -11.79
CA LEU A 94 -6.25 -1.87 -12.89
C LEU A 94 -5.75 -3.31 -12.81
N LEU A 95 -5.33 -3.76 -11.62
CA LEU A 95 -4.90 -5.14 -11.38
C LEU A 95 -6.02 -6.14 -11.72
N PHE A 96 -7.25 -5.83 -11.32
CA PHE A 96 -8.41 -6.66 -11.64
C PHE A 96 -8.66 -6.74 -13.15
N PHE A 97 -8.64 -5.62 -13.87
CA PHE A 97 -8.91 -5.62 -15.31
C PHE A 97 -7.76 -6.13 -16.17
N VAL A 98 -6.51 -5.94 -15.75
CA VAL A 98 -5.32 -6.35 -16.50
C VAL A 98 -4.87 -7.77 -16.18
N THR A 99 -5.15 -8.26 -14.97
CA THR A 99 -4.70 -9.60 -14.54
C THR A 99 -5.87 -10.55 -14.36
N VAL A 100 -6.79 -10.23 -13.44
CA VAL A 100 -7.86 -11.17 -13.06
C VAL A 100 -8.85 -11.40 -14.21
N THR A 101 -9.29 -10.33 -14.86
CA THR A 101 -10.25 -10.36 -15.96
C THR A 101 -9.77 -11.19 -17.15
N PRO A 102 -8.56 -10.99 -17.72
CA PRO A 102 -8.09 -11.83 -18.82
C PRO A 102 -7.89 -13.28 -18.40
N ILE A 103 -7.42 -13.55 -17.19
CA ILE A 103 -7.35 -14.94 -16.68
C ILE A 103 -8.74 -15.58 -16.67
N ALA A 104 -9.76 -14.87 -16.18
CA ALA A 104 -11.13 -15.34 -16.17
C ALA A 104 -11.69 -15.56 -17.59
N LEU A 105 -11.40 -14.65 -18.53
CA LEU A 105 -11.80 -14.79 -19.93
C LEU A 105 -11.14 -15.99 -20.60
N ILE A 106 -9.84 -16.22 -20.35
CA ILE A 106 -9.10 -17.39 -20.85
C ILE A 106 -9.69 -18.68 -20.27
N MET A 107 -9.96 -18.74 -18.96
CA MET A 107 -10.60 -19.91 -18.36
C MET A 107 -11.98 -20.19 -18.95
N ARG A 108 -12.79 -19.15 -19.18
CA ARG A 108 -14.10 -19.27 -19.81
C ARG A 108 -14.00 -19.75 -21.25
N ALA A 109 -13.04 -19.25 -22.02
CA ALA A 109 -12.78 -19.70 -23.39
C ALA A 109 -12.30 -21.17 -23.44
N LEU A 110 -11.54 -21.61 -22.43
CA LEU A 110 -11.12 -23.00 -22.26
C LEU A 110 -12.22 -23.92 -21.68
N GLY A 111 -13.43 -23.40 -21.43
CA GLY A 111 -14.55 -24.15 -20.85
C GLY A 111 -14.33 -24.56 -19.39
N LYS A 112 -13.36 -23.96 -18.70
CA LYS A 112 -13.07 -24.26 -17.29
C LYS A 112 -13.99 -23.45 -16.40
N ASP A 113 -14.88 -24.14 -15.69
CA ASP A 113 -15.75 -23.57 -14.67
C ASP A 113 -15.37 -24.11 -13.28
N PRO A 114 -14.32 -23.56 -12.64
CA PRO A 114 -13.87 -24.03 -11.32
C PRO A 114 -14.91 -23.81 -10.23
N LEU A 115 -15.83 -22.86 -10.42
CA LEU A 115 -16.87 -22.54 -9.46
C LEU A 115 -18.20 -23.25 -9.74
N ARG A 116 -18.31 -24.00 -10.85
CA ARG A 116 -19.53 -24.70 -11.31
C ARG A 116 -20.74 -23.76 -11.26
N LEU A 117 -20.56 -22.56 -11.82
CA LEU A 117 -21.50 -21.45 -11.74
C LEU A 117 -22.76 -21.68 -12.60
N ALA A 118 -22.67 -22.52 -13.64
CA ALA A 118 -23.82 -22.92 -14.42
C ALA A 118 -24.83 -23.69 -13.56
N ARG A 119 -26.07 -23.19 -13.49
CA ARG A 119 -27.18 -23.92 -12.86
C ARG A 119 -27.53 -25.13 -13.73
N ASP A 120 -27.57 -26.29 -13.09
CA ASP A 120 -28.09 -27.54 -13.63
C ASP A 120 -29.49 -27.78 -13.04
N ASP A 121 -30.51 -27.58 -13.87
CA ASP A 121 -31.92 -27.75 -13.48
C ASP A 121 -32.29 -29.24 -13.27
N LYS A 122 -31.44 -30.17 -13.70
CA LYS A 122 -31.63 -31.61 -13.52
C LYS A 122 -30.86 -32.17 -12.32
N ALA A 123 -30.05 -31.34 -11.64
CA ALA A 123 -29.30 -31.77 -10.48
C ALA A 123 -30.21 -31.93 -9.26
N ALA A 124 -30.22 -33.14 -8.68
CA ALA A 124 -30.95 -33.41 -7.43
C ALA A 124 -30.36 -32.66 -6.22
N SER A 125 -29.06 -32.34 -6.25
CA SER A 125 -28.36 -31.55 -5.24
C SER A 125 -27.02 -31.03 -5.78
N TYR A 126 -26.65 -29.80 -5.41
CA TYR A 126 -25.33 -29.21 -5.69
C TYR A 126 -24.27 -29.59 -4.65
N TRP A 127 -24.64 -30.39 -3.64
CA TRP A 127 -23.73 -30.81 -2.59
C TRP A 127 -22.59 -31.67 -3.16
N ILE A 128 -21.35 -31.24 -2.92
CA ILE A 128 -20.16 -31.97 -3.35
C ILE A 128 -19.81 -32.99 -2.26
N ASN A 129 -20.16 -34.25 -2.48
CA ASN A 129 -19.74 -35.35 -1.62
C ASN A 129 -18.21 -35.53 -1.72
N ARG A 130 -17.50 -35.27 -0.63
CA ARG A 130 -16.04 -35.42 -0.56
C ARG A 130 -15.69 -36.83 -0.08
N THR A 131 -14.94 -37.57 -0.90
CA THR A 131 -14.35 -38.87 -0.57
C THR A 131 -12.83 -38.79 -0.82
N PRO A 132 -11.97 -39.01 0.19
CA PRO A 132 -12.30 -39.39 1.57
C PRO A 132 -13.02 -38.26 2.36
N PRO A 133 -13.75 -38.61 3.44
CA PRO A 133 -14.34 -37.62 4.34
C PRO A 133 -13.29 -36.63 4.83
N GLY A 134 -13.70 -35.39 5.08
CA GLY A 134 -12.81 -34.37 5.67
C GLY A 134 -12.12 -34.87 6.95
N PRO A 135 -11.02 -34.23 7.36
CA PRO A 135 -10.23 -34.67 8.53
C PRO A 135 -11.12 -34.82 9.77
N THR A 136 -10.81 -35.81 10.60
CA THR A 136 -11.64 -36.18 11.75
C THR A 136 -11.87 -34.96 12.67
N PRO A 137 -13.02 -34.87 13.35
CA PRO A 137 -13.32 -33.75 14.26
C PRO A 137 -12.22 -33.48 15.30
N ASP A 138 -11.51 -34.52 15.73
CA ASP A 138 -10.38 -34.45 16.67
C ASP A 138 -9.08 -33.83 16.09
N SER A 139 -9.04 -33.55 14.79
CA SER A 139 -7.87 -32.92 14.14
C SER A 139 -7.71 -31.44 14.50
N MET A 140 -8.77 -30.77 14.95
CA MET A 140 -8.77 -29.34 15.32
C MET A 140 -8.43 -29.09 16.80
N ARG A 141 -7.42 -29.79 17.34
CA ARG A 141 -7.01 -29.66 18.77
C ARG A 141 -6.44 -28.29 19.16
N ARG A 142 -6.05 -27.45 18.20
CA ARG A 142 -5.52 -26.09 18.43
C ARG A 142 -6.02 -25.14 17.35
N GLN A 143 -7.31 -24.81 17.43
CA GLN A 143 -7.96 -23.91 16.48
C GLN A 143 -7.80 -22.42 16.84
N PHE A 144 -7.19 -22.12 18.00
CA PHE A 144 -6.86 -20.78 18.48
C PHE A 144 -5.42 -20.76 19.00
#